data_AF-A0A1E7YZP5-F1
#
_entry.id   AF-A0A1E7YZP5-F1
#
_cell.length_a   1.000
_cell.length_b   1.000
_cell.length_c   1.000
_cell.angle_alpha   90.00
_cell.angle_beta   90.00
_cell.angle_gamma   90.00
#
_symmetry.space_group_name_H-M   'P 1'
#
loop_
_entity.id
_entity.type
_entity.pdbx_description
1 polymer ?
#
loop_
_entity_poly.entity_id
_entity_poly.type
_entity_poly.pdbx_seq_one_letter_code
_entity_poly.pdbx_strand_id
1 'polypeptide(L)'
;MTNTIIPWIGGKRKLAKQLLPLFPEHTCYVEPFCGGAALFFMKSPCKAEVLNDINGDIVNLYRVIQHHLEEFIKQFKWALTSRQIFQWLKDTPAETLTDIQRAARFYYLQKTCFDAKVEGCTFGTSATGPAKLNIVRMEETLSEAWLRLQRVTIEHLDWQACIQRYDRPDTLSYLDPPYWQTCGYGVSFGLEQYQAMPELTRQARGKVIISVNDHPDMHRVFEGFEITTVKTTYSVGGNNGHKAAELVISNFSLA
;
A
#
# COMPACT_ATOMS: atom_id res chain seq x y z
N MET A 1 11.99 -4.64 -12.76
CA MET A 1 10.79 -4.77 -11.90
C MET A 1 10.78 -3.56 -11.01
N THR A 2 9.81 -2.69 -11.18
CA THR A 2 9.73 -1.43 -10.43
C THR A 2 9.57 -1.73 -8.94
N ASN A 3 10.43 -1.14 -8.12
CA ASN A 3 10.32 -1.26 -6.68
C ASN A 3 9.23 -0.33 -6.14
N THR A 4 8.61 -0.70 -5.02
CA THR A 4 7.69 0.21 -4.33
C THR A 4 8.44 1.47 -3.88
N ILE A 5 7.74 2.60 -3.92
CA ILE A 5 8.29 3.91 -3.54
C ILE A 5 8.72 3.88 -2.06
N ILE A 6 7.82 3.42 -1.19
CA ILE A 6 8.04 3.28 0.24
C ILE A 6 7.88 1.83 0.69
N PRO A 7 8.57 1.41 1.76
CA PRO A 7 8.14 0.25 2.52
C PRO A 7 6.80 0.55 3.18
N TRP A 8 5.93 -0.46 3.23
CA TRP A 8 4.59 -0.34 3.81
C TRP A 8 4.27 -1.59 4.63
N ILE A 9 3.64 -1.42 5.80
CA ILE A 9 3.13 -2.57 6.57
C ILE A 9 2.08 -3.29 5.71
N GLY A 10 2.14 -4.62 5.70
CA GLY A 10 1.23 -5.43 4.89
C GLY A 10 1.58 -5.46 3.40
N GLY A 11 2.68 -4.84 2.97
CA GLY A 11 3.09 -4.79 1.57
C GLY A 11 3.17 -6.17 0.91
N LYS A 12 2.34 -6.39 -0.12
CA LYS A 12 2.12 -7.68 -0.78
C LYS A 12 3.21 -8.15 -1.72
N ARG A 13 4.42 -7.57 -1.67
CA ARG A 13 5.51 -7.91 -2.60
C ARG A 13 5.89 -9.40 -2.56
N LYS A 14 5.94 -10.01 -1.37
CA LYS A 14 6.22 -11.46 -1.23
C LYS A 14 5.08 -12.33 -1.76
N LEU A 15 3.85 -11.83 -1.68
CA LEU A 15 2.63 -12.53 -2.07
C LEU A 15 2.21 -12.28 -3.51
N ALA A 16 2.76 -11.28 -4.18
CA ALA A 16 2.46 -10.93 -5.56
C ALA A 16 2.59 -12.14 -6.51
N LYS A 17 3.57 -13.02 -6.28
CA LYS A 17 3.73 -14.24 -7.10
C LYS A 17 2.58 -15.24 -6.98
N GLN A 18 1.88 -15.23 -5.84
CA GLN A 18 0.70 -16.07 -5.58
C GLN A 18 -0.60 -15.34 -5.95
N LEU A 19 -0.66 -14.02 -5.77
CA LEU A 19 -1.85 -13.20 -5.99
C LEU A 19 -2.06 -12.80 -7.45
N LEU A 20 -1.01 -12.36 -8.16
CA LEU A 20 -1.13 -11.89 -9.54
C LEU A 20 -1.67 -12.97 -10.51
N PRO A 21 -1.33 -14.27 -10.39
CA PRO A 21 -1.95 -15.30 -11.21
C PRO A 21 -3.47 -15.44 -11.02
N LEU A 22 -3.99 -15.04 -9.87
CA LEU A 22 -5.43 -15.06 -9.57
C LEU A 22 -6.17 -13.87 -10.20
N PHE A 23 -5.44 -12.89 -10.74
CA PHE A 23 -6.05 -11.70 -11.31
C PHE A 23 -6.65 -12.05 -12.67
N PRO A 24 -7.97 -11.91 -12.84
CA PRO A 24 -8.63 -12.20 -14.09
C PRO A 24 -8.26 -11.14 -15.15
N GLU A 25 -8.55 -11.41 -16.42
CA GLU A 25 -8.44 -10.36 -17.45
C GLU A 25 -9.35 -9.17 -17.10
N HIS A 26 -8.78 -7.97 -17.27
CA HIS A 26 -9.40 -6.69 -16.95
C HIS A 26 -8.78 -5.57 -17.80
N THR A 27 -9.55 -4.51 -18.05
CA THR A 27 -9.05 -3.31 -18.73
C THR A 27 -8.89 -2.12 -17.78
N CYS A 28 -9.59 -2.14 -16.65
CA CYS A 28 -9.46 -1.18 -15.57
C CYS A 28 -8.99 -1.88 -14.29
N TYR A 29 -8.03 -1.30 -13.58
CA TYR A 29 -7.53 -1.79 -12.31
C TYR A 29 -7.67 -0.72 -11.22
N VAL A 30 -8.20 -1.10 -10.06
CA VAL A 30 -8.45 -0.19 -8.94
C VAL A 30 -7.88 -0.80 -7.66
N GLU A 31 -7.02 -0.06 -6.96
CA GLU A 31 -6.61 -0.37 -5.57
C GLU A 31 -7.19 0.67 -4.62
N PRO A 32 -8.34 0.40 -3.96
CA PRO A 32 -8.96 1.31 -2.99
C PRO A 32 -8.10 1.57 -1.74
N PHE A 33 -7.22 0.62 -1.41
CA PHE A 33 -6.29 0.64 -0.27
C PHE A 33 -4.86 0.43 -0.78
N CYS A 34 -4.36 1.37 -1.57
CA CYS A 34 -3.10 1.15 -2.28
C CYS A 34 -1.89 1.03 -1.33
N GLY A 35 -1.84 1.80 -0.23
CA GLY A 35 -0.70 1.77 0.68
C GLY A 35 0.63 2.00 -0.04
N GLY A 36 1.48 0.96 -0.11
CA GLY A 36 2.73 0.97 -0.89
C GLY A 36 2.60 0.58 -2.37
N ALA A 37 1.40 0.23 -2.83
CA ALA A 37 1.00 -0.17 -4.19
C ALA A 37 1.84 -1.33 -4.77
N ALA A 38 2.17 -2.31 -3.94
CA ALA A 38 3.10 -3.38 -4.32
C ALA A 38 2.62 -4.22 -5.51
N LEU A 39 1.31 -4.53 -5.58
CA LEU A 39 0.76 -5.29 -6.69
C LEU A 39 0.70 -4.46 -7.97
N PHE A 40 0.24 -3.21 -7.88
CA PHE A 40 0.28 -2.24 -8.97
C PHE A 40 1.66 -2.12 -9.65
N PHE A 41 2.75 -2.03 -8.87
CA PHE A 41 4.11 -1.93 -9.43
C PHE A 41 4.62 -3.24 -10.03
N MET A 42 4.05 -4.39 -9.66
CA MET A 42 4.48 -5.71 -10.11
C MET A 42 3.62 -6.29 -11.25
N LYS A 43 2.37 -5.87 -11.40
CA LYS A 43 1.50 -6.27 -12.51
C LYS A 43 1.89 -5.60 -13.81
N SER A 44 1.53 -6.23 -14.92
CA SER A 44 1.56 -5.58 -16.23
C SER A 44 0.55 -4.43 -16.29
N PRO A 45 0.88 -3.25 -16.86
CA PRO A 45 -0.07 -2.15 -17.00
C PRO A 45 -1.32 -2.55 -17.81
N CYS A 46 -2.48 -1.98 -17.45
CA CYS A 46 -3.72 -2.10 -18.23
C CYS A 46 -4.20 -0.71 -18.72
N LYS A 47 -5.36 -0.63 -19.37
CA LYS A 47 -5.81 0.60 -20.06
C LYS A 47 -6.06 1.76 -19.09
N ALA A 48 -6.67 1.48 -17.95
CA ALA A 48 -6.97 2.46 -16.92
C ALA A 48 -6.57 1.92 -15.54
N GLU A 49 -5.84 2.71 -14.76
CA GLU A 49 -5.36 2.29 -13.44
C GLU A 49 -5.60 3.40 -12.42
N VAL A 50 -6.12 3.01 -11.26
CA VAL A 50 -6.53 3.90 -10.18
C VAL A 50 -5.89 3.43 -8.89
N LEU A 51 -5.18 4.34 -8.21
CA LEU A 51 -4.72 4.13 -6.85
C LEU A 51 -5.46 5.09 -5.92
N ASN A 52 -5.96 4.57 -4.82
CA ASN A 52 -6.65 5.34 -3.79
C ASN A 52 -6.10 4.96 -2.42
N ASP A 53 -6.07 5.91 -1.50
CA ASP A 53 -5.85 5.63 -0.09
C ASP A 53 -6.56 6.69 0.75
N ILE A 54 -6.99 6.32 1.96
CA ILE A 54 -7.56 7.28 2.91
C ILE A 54 -6.47 8.17 3.54
N ASN A 55 -5.23 7.67 3.58
CA ASN A 55 -4.10 8.40 4.14
C ASN A 55 -3.60 9.46 3.15
N GLY A 56 -3.89 10.73 3.48
CA GLY A 56 -3.50 11.87 2.66
C GLY A 56 -1.98 12.03 2.47
N ASP A 57 -1.13 11.52 3.37
CA ASP A 57 0.34 11.57 3.19
C ASP A 57 0.79 10.64 2.06
N ILE A 58 0.15 9.48 1.92
CA ILE A 58 0.41 8.52 0.83
C ILE A 58 -0.02 9.11 -0.50
N VAL A 59 -1.25 9.62 -0.56
CA VAL A 59 -1.80 10.29 -1.75
C VAL A 59 -0.92 11.46 -2.16
N ASN A 60 -0.53 12.31 -1.20
CA ASN A 60 0.36 13.44 -1.45
C ASN A 60 1.71 12.98 -2.00
N LEU A 61 2.31 11.92 -1.44
CA LEU A 61 3.56 11.35 -1.94
C LEU A 61 3.44 10.90 -3.40
N TYR A 62 2.39 10.15 -3.75
CA TYR A 62 2.18 9.69 -5.13
C TYR A 62 1.99 10.85 -6.10
N ARG A 63 1.18 11.86 -5.73
CA ARG A 63 0.95 13.07 -6.55
C ARG A 63 2.24 13.87 -6.76
N VAL A 64 3.02 14.08 -5.69
CA VAL A 64 4.30 14.80 -5.77
C VAL A 64 5.30 14.05 -6.63
N ILE A 65 5.39 12.72 -6.50
CA ILE A 65 6.28 11.95 -7.36
C ILE A 65 5.82 12.02 -8.81
N GLN A 66 4.51 11.91 -9.08
CA GLN A 66 3.95 11.97 -10.44
C GLN A 66 4.22 13.32 -11.14
N HIS A 67 4.13 14.44 -10.42
CA HIS A 67 4.16 15.79 -11.00
C HIS A 67 5.41 16.62 -10.71
N HIS A 68 6.15 16.30 -9.64
CA HIS A 68 7.24 17.13 -9.09
C HIS A 68 8.43 16.27 -8.63
N LEU A 69 8.77 15.22 -9.39
CA LEU A 69 9.85 14.30 -9.04
C LEU A 69 11.18 15.02 -8.78
N GLU A 70 11.54 15.98 -9.63
CA GLU A 70 12.81 16.72 -9.50
C GLU A 70 12.85 17.52 -8.19
N GLU A 71 11.78 18.26 -7.88
CA GLU A 71 11.67 19.05 -6.65
C GLU A 71 11.69 18.17 -5.41
N PHE A 72 11.09 16.98 -5.50
CA PHE A 72 11.13 15.97 -4.46
C PHE A 72 12.56 15.47 -4.23
N ILE A 73 13.29 15.08 -5.28
CA ILE A 73 14.68 14.60 -5.18
C ILE A 73 15.59 15.69 -4.61
N LYS A 74 15.39 16.96 -5.00
CA LYS A 74 16.15 18.11 -4.48
C LYS A 74 16.09 18.23 -2.96
N GLN A 75 15.00 17.79 -2.30
CA GLN A 75 14.90 17.75 -0.82
C GLN A 75 15.96 16.86 -0.16
N PHE A 76 16.47 15.85 -0.89
CA PHE A 76 17.37 14.84 -0.35
C PHE A 76 18.84 15.00 -0.75
N LYS A 77 19.18 15.94 -1.65
CA LYS A 77 20.52 16.09 -2.23
C LYS A 77 21.64 16.17 -1.17
N TRP A 78 21.36 16.78 -0.02
CA TRP A 78 22.28 16.92 1.11
C TRP A 78 21.68 16.38 2.41
N ALA A 79 20.64 15.55 2.32
CA ALA A 79 20.02 14.99 3.51
C ALA A 79 20.99 14.04 4.22
N LEU A 80 20.95 14.08 5.56
CA LEU A 80 21.68 13.15 6.41
C LEU A 80 20.70 12.11 6.95
N THR A 81 21.08 10.84 6.96
CA THR A 81 20.35 9.84 7.73
C THR A 81 20.78 9.91 9.19
N SER A 82 19.96 10.52 10.03
CA SER A 82 20.24 10.75 11.45
C SER A 82 19.00 10.51 12.31
N ARG A 83 19.21 9.96 13.52
CA ARG A 83 18.19 9.81 14.56
C ARG A 83 17.65 11.16 15.02
N GLN A 84 18.51 12.18 15.08
CA GLN A 84 18.11 13.52 15.48
C GLN A 84 17.21 14.18 14.42
N ILE A 85 17.59 14.07 13.14
CA ILE A 85 16.76 14.55 12.02
C ILE A 85 15.42 13.82 11.98
N PHE A 86 15.42 12.49 12.22
CA PHE A 86 14.18 11.72 12.32
C PHE A 86 13.25 12.27 13.40
N GLN A 87 13.79 12.57 14.60
CA GLN A 87 12.99 13.09 15.69
C GLN A 87 12.44 14.48 15.35
N TRP A 88 13.26 15.39 14.81
CA TRP A 88 12.81 16.70 14.38
C TRP A 88 11.71 16.63 13.33
N LEU A 89 11.86 15.77 12.32
CA LEU A 89 10.83 15.56 11.31
C LEU A 89 9.55 15.00 11.93
N LYS A 90 9.65 14.06 12.88
CA LYS A 90 8.48 13.53 13.59
C LYS A 90 7.73 14.62 14.36
N ASP A 91 8.47 15.51 15.02
CA ASP A 91 7.92 16.62 15.81
C ASP A 91 7.44 17.80 14.94
N THR A 92 7.83 17.85 13.67
CA THR A 92 7.39 18.90 12.73
C THR A 92 5.91 18.72 12.38
N PRO A 93 5.06 19.75 12.59
CA PRO A 93 3.66 19.72 12.18
C PRO A 93 3.53 19.67 10.65
N ALA A 94 2.84 18.66 10.13
CA ALA A 94 2.76 18.39 8.70
C ALA A 94 1.99 19.48 7.93
N GLU A 95 1.04 20.13 8.59
CA GLU A 95 0.19 21.20 8.08
C GLU A 95 0.93 22.51 7.78
N THR A 96 2.13 22.68 8.35
CA THR A 96 2.97 23.85 8.09
C THR A 96 3.88 23.70 6.86
N LEU A 97 3.89 22.51 6.26
CA LEU A 97 4.77 22.16 5.16
C LEU A 97 4.06 22.28 3.82
N THR A 98 4.82 22.60 2.76
CA THR A 98 4.32 22.45 1.40
C THR A 98 4.11 20.97 1.06
N ASP A 99 3.32 20.67 0.03
CA ASP A 99 3.07 19.29 -0.42
C ASP A 99 4.38 18.52 -0.67
N ILE A 100 5.38 19.16 -1.28
CA ILE A 100 6.69 18.55 -1.57
C ILE A 100 7.46 18.26 -0.28
N GLN A 101 7.48 19.23 0.66
CA GLN A 101 8.15 19.05 1.95
C GLN A 101 7.46 17.97 2.79
N ARG A 102 6.13 17.95 2.77
CA ARG A 102 5.31 16.95 3.46
C ARG A 102 5.55 15.54 2.90
N ALA A 103 5.61 15.41 1.58
CA ALA A 103 5.96 14.14 0.90
C ALA A 103 7.39 13.70 1.26
N ALA A 104 8.37 14.61 1.23
CA ALA A 104 9.76 14.29 1.57
C ALA A 104 9.91 13.88 3.05
N ARG A 105 9.24 14.60 3.96
CA ARG A 105 9.14 14.24 5.38
C ARG A 105 8.59 12.83 5.54
N PHE A 106 7.42 12.55 4.94
CA PHE A 106 6.77 11.24 5.04
C PHE A 106 7.65 10.12 4.49
N TYR A 107 8.27 10.33 3.32
CA TYR A 107 9.20 9.37 2.72
C TYR A 107 10.43 9.09 3.59
N TYR A 108 11.04 10.13 4.15
CA TYR A 108 12.18 9.98 5.06
C TYR A 108 11.81 9.14 6.28
N LEU A 109 10.68 9.48 6.92
CA LEU A 109 10.18 8.75 8.09
C LEU A 109 9.92 7.29 7.74
N GLN A 110 9.18 6.99 6.66
CA GLN A 110 8.89 5.61 6.25
C GLN A 110 10.15 4.80 5.93
N LYS A 111 11.14 5.39 5.26
CA LYS A 111 12.39 4.68 4.91
C LYS A 111 13.28 4.42 6.12
N THR A 112 13.29 5.31 7.10
CA THR A 112 14.17 5.22 8.27
C THR A 112 13.50 4.62 9.50
N CYS A 113 12.18 4.43 9.46
CA CYS A 113 11.43 3.75 10.51
C CYS A 113 11.83 2.26 10.63
N PHE A 114 11.84 1.76 11.87
CA PHE A 114 11.83 0.34 12.15
C PHE A 114 10.50 -0.27 11.66
N ASP A 115 10.56 -1.35 10.88
CA ASP A 115 9.41 -2.02 10.24
C ASP A 115 8.43 -1.12 9.46
N ALA A 116 8.81 0.11 9.09
CA ALA A 116 7.99 1.04 8.31
C ALA A 116 6.60 1.30 8.93
N LYS A 117 6.50 1.25 10.27
CA LYS A 117 5.23 1.49 10.96
C LYS A 117 4.81 2.95 10.83
N VAL A 118 3.53 3.19 10.53
CA VAL A 118 2.98 4.55 10.49
C VAL A 118 2.79 5.05 11.93
N GLU A 119 2.19 4.21 12.77
CA GLU A 119 1.99 4.49 14.19
C GLU A 119 3.07 3.84 15.06
N GLY A 120 3.51 4.52 16.12
CA GLY A 120 4.58 4.03 17.00
C GLY A 120 5.95 3.98 16.31
N CYS A 121 6.13 4.74 15.24
CA CYS A 121 7.36 4.73 14.46
C CYS A 121 8.59 5.17 15.27
N THR A 122 9.63 4.32 15.26
CA THR A 122 10.93 4.56 15.89
C THR A 122 12.06 4.47 14.86
N PHE A 123 13.11 5.25 15.03
CA PHE A 123 14.27 5.21 14.13
C PHE A 123 14.95 3.83 14.14
N GLY A 124 14.97 3.17 12.98
CA GLY A 124 15.56 1.86 12.78
C GLY A 124 17.06 1.93 12.49
N THR A 125 17.83 1.08 13.14
CA THR A 125 19.28 0.95 12.95
C THR A 125 19.65 -0.48 12.58
N SER A 126 20.72 -0.64 11.79
CA SER A 126 21.36 -1.93 11.54
C SER A 126 22.84 -1.81 11.86
N ALA A 127 23.36 -2.75 12.66
CA ALA A 127 24.81 -2.87 12.90
C ALA A 127 25.51 -3.69 11.80
N THR A 128 24.75 -4.34 10.93
CA THR A 128 25.24 -5.32 9.94
C THR A 128 25.01 -4.88 8.49
N GLY A 129 24.43 -3.71 8.26
CA GLY A 129 24.13 -3.21 6.93
C GLY A 129 24.08 -1.69 6.86
N PRO A 130 24.10 -1.13 5.64
CA PRO A 130 24.06 0.32 5.44
C PRO A 130 22.74 0.93 5.90
N ALA A 131 22.71 2.25 6.05
CA ALA A 131 21.49 2.99 6.28
C ALA A 131 20.43 2.72 5.20
N LYS A 132 19.15 2.65 5.60
CA LYS A 132 18.04 2.29 4.71
C LYS A 132 17.75 3.32 3.62
N LEU A 133 18.07 4.59 3.86
CA LEU A 133 17.88 5.67 2.89
C LEU A 133 19.11 5.78 2.00
N ASN A 134 19.05 5.21 0.80
CA ASN A 134 20.09 5.34 -0.20
C ASN A 134 19.81 6.56 -1.09
N ILE A 135 20.46 7.69 -0.76
CA ILE A 135 20.27 8.95 -1.48
C ILE A 135 20.83 8.88 -2.90
N VAL A 136 21.97 8.21 -3.09
CA VAL A 136 22.68 8.13 -4.39
C VAL A 136 21.86 7.40 -5.44
N ARG A 137 21.12 6.34 -5.05
CA ARG A 137 20.27 5.57 -5.97
C ARG A 137 18.78 5.95 -5.92
N MET A 138 18.45 7.02 -5.21
CA MET A 138 17.08 7.46 -5.03
C MET A 138 16.46 7.88 -6.37
N GLU A 139 17.19 8.69 -7.13
CA GLU A 139 16.74 9.18 -8.44
C GLU A 139 16.48 8.02 -9.41
N GLU A 140 17.40 7.06 -9.52
CA GLU A 140 17.24 5.85 -10.33
C GLU A 140 15.95 5.09 -9.94
N THR A 141 15.77 4.83 -8.64
CA THR A 141 14.63 4.05 -8.14
C THR A 141 13.29 4.77 -8.35
N LEU A 142 13.26 6.09 -8.12
CA LEU A 142 12.04 6.87 -8.24
C LEU A 142 11.68 7.20 -9.68
N SER A 143 12.65 7.25 -10.59
CA SER A 143 12.40 7.48 -12.02
C SER A 143 11.56 6.36 -12.64
N GLU A 144 11.82 5.11 -12.28
CA GLU A 144 10.98 3.98 -12.73
C GLU A 144 9.54 4.09 -12.21
N ALA A 145 9.38 4.45 -10.93
CA ALA A 145 8.06 4.63 -10.33
C ALA A 145 7.31 5.82 -10.95
N TRP A 146 8.02 6.92 -11.22
CA TRP A 146 7.47 8.09 -11.90
C TRP A 146 6.95 7.76 -13.29
N LEU A 147 7.73 7.04 -14.11
CA LEU A 147 7.29 6.55 -15.42
C LEU A 147 6.03 5.68 -15.32
N ARG A 148 6.01 4.77 -14.34
CA ARG A 148 4.88 3.86 -14.10
C ARG A 148 3.59 4.60 -13.69
N LEU A 149 3.73 5.72 -13.00
CA LEU A 149 2.63 6.54 -12.48
C LEU A 149 2.04 7.51 -13.51
N GLN A 150 2.71 7.82 -14.62
CA GLN A 150 2.25 8.87 -15.57
C GLN A 150 0.84 8.68 -16.14
N ARG A 151 0.29 7.46 -16.12
CA ARG A 151 -1.04 7.13 -16.63
C ARG A 151 -2.01 6.63 -15.57
N VAL A 152 -1.70 6.92 -14.30
CA VAL A 152 -2.46 6.45 -13.15
C VAL A 152 -3.29 7.60 -12.60
N THR A 153 -4.56 7.31 -12.32
CA THR A 153 -5.42 8.24 -11.56
C THR A 153 -5.15 8.04 -10.07
N ILE A 154 -4.79 9.12 -9.38
CA ILE A 154 -4.58 9.10 -7.93
C ILE A 154 -5.78 9.75 -7.26
N GLU A 155 -6.53 8.97 -6.49
CA GLU A 155 -7.73 9.39 -5.77
C GLU A 155 -7.47 9.50 -4.25
N HIS A 156 -8.28 10.32 -3.59
CA HIS A 156 -8.33 10.46 -2.13
C HIS A 156 -9.78 10.40 -1.66
N LEU A 157 -10.37 9.21 -1.78
CA LEU A 157 -11.77 8.94 -1.49
C LEU A 157 -11.89 7.89 -0.39
N ASP A 158 -13.07 7.86 0.24
CA ASP A 158 -13.51 6.67 0.94
C ASP A 158 -13.50 5.45 -0.01
N TRP A 159 -13.14 4.28 0.53
CA TRP A 159 -12.95 3.08 -0.27
C TRP A 159 -14.23 2.60 -0.96
N GLN A 160 -15.41 2.78 -0.34
CA GLN A 160 -16.71 2.43 -0.94
C GLN A 160 -17.00 3.34 -2.12
N ALA A 161 -16.79 4.65 -1.94
CA ALA A 161 -16.96 5.65 -2.99
C ALA A 161 -16.00 5.41 -4.16
N CYS A 162 -14.75 5.02 -3.87
CA CYS A 162 -13.76 4.67 -4.89
C CYS A 162 -14.25 3.50 -5.74
N ILE A 163 -14.68 2.38 -5.14
CA ILE A 163 -15.12 1.21 -5.91
C ILE A 163 -16.37 1.54 -6.73
N GLN A 164 -17.36 2.20 -6.14
CA GLN A 164 -18.60 2.56 -6.84
C GLN A 164 -18.35 3.46 -8.06
N ARG A 165 -17.39 4.39 -7.97
CA ARG A 165 -17.03 5.30 -9.06
C ARG A 165 -16.53 4.56 -10.30
N TYR A 166 -15.68 3.55 -10.08
CA TYR A 166 -15.00 2.81 -11.15
C TYR A 166 -15.59 1.44 -11.46
N ASP A 167 -16.66 1.04 -10.76
CA ASP A 167 -17.33 -0.24 -10.99
C ASP A 167 -17.87 -0.34 -12.42
N ARG A 168 -17.28 -1.20 -13.23
CA ARG A 168 -17.65 -1.52 -14.62
C ARG A 168 -17.39 -3.01 -14.85
N PRO A 169 -18.04 -3.65 -15.83
CA PRO A 169 -17.82 -5.09 -16.10
C PRO A 169 -16.35 -5.48 -16.31
N ASP A 170 -15.55 -4.61 -16.91
CA ASP A 170 -14.13 -4.86 -17.20
C ASP A 170 -13.16 -4.34 -16.11
N THR A 171 -13.68 -3.94 -14.95
CA THR A 171 -12.88 -3.46 -13.81
C THR A 171 -12.50 -4.61 -12.88
N LEU A 172 -11.22 -4.67 -12.50
CA LEU A 172 -10.73 -5.45 -11.38
C LEU A 172 -10.43 -4.51 -10.20
N SER A 173 -11.12 -4.71 -9.08
CA SER A 173 -10.82 -4.03 -7.82
C SER A 173 -10.07 -4.96 -6.88
N TYR A 174 -8.88 -4.58 -6.44
CA TYR A 174 -8.10 -5.30 -5.44
C TYR A 174 -8.13 -4.57 -4.10
N LEU A 175 -8.71 -5.19 -3.08
CA LEU A 175 -8.85 -4.64 -1.75
C LEU A 175 -7.84 -5.31 -0.81
N ASP A 176 -7.00 -4.48 -0.19
CA ASP A 176 -6.06 -4.88 0.85
C ASP A 176 -6.22 -3.98 2.08
N PRO A 177 -7.34 -4.12 2.81
CA PRO A 177 -7.61 -3.28 3.96
C PRO A 177 -6.60 -3.52 5.08
N PRO A 178 -6.53 -2.62 6.09
CA PRO A 178 -5.86 -2.91 7.35
C PRO A 178 -6.30 -4.29 7.89
N TYR A 179 -5.40 -5.05 8.50
CA TYR A 179 -5.74 -6.39 9.01
C TYR A 179 -6.45 -6.36 10.36
N TRP A 180 -7.43 -7.24 10.51
CA TRP A 180 -8.27 -7.26 11.70
C TRP A 180 -7.44 -7.57 12.95
N GLN A 181 -7.65 -6.79 14.02
CA GLN A 181 -6.90 -6.86 15.28
C GLN A 181 -5.38 -6.77 15.13
N THR A 182 -4.90 -6.12 14.06
CA THR A 182 -3.47 -5.93 13.81
C THR A 182 -3.09 -4.46 13.95
N CYS A 183 -1.98 -4.16 14.62
CA CYS A 183 -1.53 -2.79 14.88
C CYS A 183 -0.71 -2.19 13.73
N GLY A 184 -0.68 -0.86 13.61
CA GLY A 184 0.36 -0.13 12.87
C GLY A 184 -0.08 0.62 11.61
N TYR A 185 -1.35 0.54 11.22
CA TYR A 185 -1.87 1.23 10.03
C TYR A 185 -2.25 2.71 10.30
N GLY A 186 -2.32 3.15 11.56
CA GLY A 186 -2.59 4.54 11.95
C GLY A 186 -4.01 5.04 11.69
N VAL A 187 -4.89 4.19 11.16
CA VAL A 187 -6.31 4.46 10.93
C VAL A 187 -7.13 3.35 11.59
N SER A 188 -8.13 3.72 12.40
CA SER A 188 -9.06 2.76 12.99
C SER A 188 -9.92 2.15 11.89
N PHE A 189 -9.86 0.82 11.75
CA PHE A 189 -10.68 0.08 10.79
C PHE A 189 -11.52 -0.94 11.57
N GLY A 190 -12.77 -0.56 11.84
CA GLY A 190 -13.70 -1.32 12.66
C GLY A 190 -14.28 -2.54 11.95
N LEU A 191 -14.90 -3.44 12.71
CA LEU A 191 -15.51 -4.65 12.16
C LEU A 191 -16.61 -4.32 11.14
N GLU A 192 -17.31 -3.18 11.33
CA GLU A 192 -18.37 -2.71 10.43
C GLU A 192 -17.88 -2.52 8.98
N GLN A 193 -16.61 -2.15 8.79
CA GLN A 193 -16.04 -1.95 7.47
C GLN A 193 -15.87 -3.28 6.73
N TYR A 194 -15.42 -4.33 7.44
CA TYR A 194 -15.35 -5.67 6.84
C TYR A 194 -16.73 -6.22 6.58
N GLN A 195 -17.73 -5.95 7.43
CA GLN A 195 -19.11 -6.37 7.20
C GLN A 195 -19.73 -5.70 5.97
N ALA A 196 -19.31 -4.49 5.62
CA ALA A 196 -19.74 -3.79 4.40
C ALA A 196 -19.11 -4.34 3.11
N MET A 197 -17.92 -4.96 3.18
CA MET A 197 -17.22 -5.49 2.01
C MET A 197 -18.01 -6.58 1.26
N PRO A 198 -18.52 -7.65 1.92
CA PRO A 198 -19.37 -8.65 1.30
C PRO A 198 -20.50 -8.05 0.45
N GLU A 199 -21.22 -7.08 0.99
CA GLU A 199 -22.37 -6.51 0.31
C GLU A 199 -21.95 -5.76 -0.95
N LEU A 200 -20.92 -4.92 -0.84
CA LEU A 200 -20.37 -4.20 -1.98
C LEU A 200 -19.84 -5.18 -3.04
N THR A 201 -19.17 -6.24 -2.62
CA THR A 201 -18.56 -7.24 -3.50
C THR A 201 -19.60 -8.08 -4.25
N ARG A 202 -20.76 -8.39 -3.65
CA ARG A 202 -21.89 -9.04 -4.36
C ARG A 202 -22.55 -8.12 -5.37
N GLN A 203 -22.64 -6.83 -5.06
CA GLN A 203 -23.29 -5.84 -5.93
C GLN A 203 -22.39 -5.32 -7.06
N ALA A 204 -21.07 -5.53 -6.96
CA ALA A 204 -20.11 -5.08 -7.97
C ALA A 204 -20.39 -5.73 -9.34
N ARG A 205 -20.42 -4.91 -10.39
CA ARG A 205 -20.48 -5.38 -11.78
C ARG A 205 -19.14 -5.89 -12.26
N GLY A 206 -18.06 -5.30 -11.75
CA GLY A 206 -16.69 -5.75 -11.98
C GLY A 206 -16.29 -6.93 -11.12
N LYS A 207 -15.06 -7.37 -11.32
CA LYS A 207 -14.43 -8.43 -10.53
C LYS A 207 -13.76 -7.82 -9.31
N VAL A 208 -13.89 -8.46 -8.17
CA VAL A 208 -13.33 -7.99 -6.90
C VAL A 208 -12.51 -9.11 -6.29
N ILE A 209 -11.30 -8.77 -5.84
CA ILE A 209 -10.43 -9.64 -5.05
C ILE A 209 -10.12 -8.90 -3.74
N ILE A 210 -10.24 -9.61 -2.62
CA ILE A 210 -9.98 -9.08 -1.28
C ILE A 210 -8.91 -9.95 -0.62
N SER A 211 -7.93 -9.31 0.01
CA SER A 211 -6.88 -9.97 0.80
C SER A 211 -7.02 -9.58 2.26
N VAL A 212 -7.25 -10.56 3.15
CA VAL A 212 -7.33 -10.33 4.60
C VAL A 212 -6.53 -11.37 5.37
N ASN A 213 -6.27 -11.11 6.65
CA ASN A 213 -5.64 -12.09 7.52
C ASN A 213 -6.57 -13.30 7.77
N ASP A 214 -5.97 -14.49 7.90
CA ASP A 214 -6.70 -15.70 8.30
C ASP A 214 -7.15 -15.60 9.76
N HIS A 215 -8.42 -15.26 9.96
CA HIS A 215 -9.04 -15.08 11.26
C HIS A 215 -10.48 -15.61 11.26
N PRO A 216 -10.98 -16.25 12.35
CA PRO A 216 -12.34 -16.78 12.41
C PRO A 216 -13.45 -15.78 12.07
N ASP A 217 -13.27 -14.51 12.46
CA ASP A 217 -14.23 -13.45 12.10
C ASP A 217 -14.27 -13.17 10.60
N MET A 218 -13.13 -13.25 9.90
CA MET A 218 -13.10 -13.05 8.44
C MET A 218 -13.78 -14.21 7.71
N HIS A 219 -13.62 -15.45 8.19
CA HIS A 219 -14.37 -16.60 7.66
C HIS A 219 -15.88 -16.42 7.81
N ARG A 220 -16.35 -15.85 8.92
CA ARG A 220 -17.78 -15.55 9.15
C ARG A 220 -18.27 -14.40 8.27
N VAL A 221 -17.50 -13.32 8.16
CA VAL A 221 -17.88 -12.14 7.36
C VAL A 221 -18.00 -12.50 5.88
N PHE A 222 -17.09 -13.30 5.34
CA PHE A 222 -17.05 -13.68 3.94
C PHE A 222 -17.71 -15.05 3.66
N GLU A 223 -18.62 -15.51 4.53
CA GLU A 223 -19.37 -16.74 4.30
C GLU A 223 -20.15 -16.68 2.97
N GLY A 224 -20.04 -17.76 2.18
CA GLY A 224 -20.68 -17.88 0.87
C GLY A 224 -19.89 -17.29 -0.31
N PHE A 225 -18.66 -16.81 -0.09
CA PHE A 225 -17.75 -16.44 -1.17
C PHE A 225 -16.76 -17.55 -1.52
N GLU A 226 -16.14 -17.43 -2.69
CA GLU A 226 -14.96 -18.20 -3.05
C GLU A 226 -13.77 -17.71 -2.21
N ILE A 227 -13.21 -18.60 -1.39
CA ILE A 227 -12.09 -18.30 -0.50
C ILE A 227 -10.93 -19.26 -0.80
N THR A 228 -9.76 -18.71 -1.08
CA THR A 228 -8.50 -19.46 -1.19
C THR A 228 -7.51 -18.95 -0.16
N THR A 229 -6.69 -19.85 0.38
CA THR A 229 -5.66 -19.49 1.36
C THR A 229 -4.28 -19.42 0.71
N VAL A 230 -3.59 -18.30 0.87
CA VAL A 230 -2.19 -18.15 0.44
C VAL A 230 -1.27 -18.17 1.65
N LYS A 231 -0.16 -18.91 1.55
CA LYS A 231 0.81 -19.01 2.65
C LYS A 231 1.74 -17.81 2.63
N THR A 232 1.90 -17.19 3.80
CA THR A 232 2.82 -16.08 4.00
C THR A 232 3.72 -16.31 5.23
N THR A 233 4.72 -15.45 5.38
CA THR A 233 5.56 -15.39 6.57
C THR A 233 5.62 -13.94 7.00
N TYR A 234 4.93 -13.61 8.09
CA TYR A 234 5.08 -12.29 8.70
C TYR A 234 6.44 -12.25 9.43
N SER A 235 7.20 -11.20 9.18
CA SER A 235 8.51 -10.99 9.81
C SER A 235 8.52 -9.77 10.73
N VAL A 236 7.37 -9.37 11.27
CA VAL A 236 7.27 -8.22 12.18
C VAL A 236 7.82 -8.63 13.54
N GLY A 237 8.84 -7.93 14.04
CA GLY A 237 9.31 -8.08 15.43
C GLY A 237 10.46 -9.08 15.68
N GLY A 238 11.29 -9.42 14.70
CA GLY A 238 12.59 -10.08 14.92
C GLY A 238 12.57 -11.53 15.44
N ASN A 239 11.42 -12.07 15.82
CA ASN A 239 11.27 -13.48 16.18
C ASN A 239 10.86 -14.34 14.97
N ASN A 240 11.44 -15.54 14.91
CA ASN A 240 11.33 -16.54 13.86
C ASN A 240 9.93 -16.62 13.23
N GLY A 241 9.89 -16.50 11.90
CA GLY A 241 8.69 -16.36 11.08
C GLY A 241 7.52 -17.25 11.51
N HIS A 242 6.49 -16.61 12.08
CA HIS A 242 5.21 -17.26 12.26
C HIS A 242 4.64 -17.55 10.85
N LYS A 243 4.36 -18.83 10.60
CA LYS A 243 3.56 -19.23 9.44
C LYS A 243 2.21 -18.56 9.60
N ALA A 244 1.94 -17.60 8.73
CA ALA A 244 0.65 -16.97 8.67
C ALA A 244 0.01 -17.30 7.33
N ALA A 245 -1.30 -17.26 7.32
CA ALA A 245 -2.12 -17.47 6.16
C ALA A 245 -2.89 -16.18 5.88
N GLU A 246 -3.07 -15.89 4.60
CA GLU A 246 -3.97 -14.83 4.16
C GLU A 246 -5.10 -15.46 3.37
N LEU A 247 -6.30 -14.96 3.61
CA LEU A 247 -7.51 -15.33 2.88
C LEU A 247 -7.62 -14.42 1.67
N VAL A 248 -7.76 -15.03 0.51
CA VAL A 248 -8.07 -14.38 -0.76
C VAL A 248 -9.51 -14.69 -1.07
N ILE A 249 -10.35 -13.65 -1.08
CA ILE A 249 -11.79 -13.74 -1.33
C ILE A 249 -12.11 -13.12 -2.68
N SER A 250 -13.01 -13.72 -3.46
CA SER A 250 -13.44 -13.17 -4.75
C SER A 250 -14.93 -13.38 -5.05
N ASN A 251 -15.49 -12.52 -5.90
CA ASN A 251 -16.85 -12.66 -6.45
C ASN A 251 -16.89 -13.46 -7.77
N PHE A 252 -15.80 -14.12 -8.13
CA PHE A 252 -15.66 -14.98 -9.31
C PHE A 252 -14.82 -16.20 -8.93
N SER A 253 -14.94 -17.28 -9.72
CA SER A 253 -14.17 -18.50 -9.49
C SER A 253 -12.67 -18.26 -9.70
N LEU A 254 -11.89 -18.58 -8.67
CA LEU A 254 -10.43 -18.57 -8.74
C LEU A 254 -9.98 -19.81 -9.54
N ALA A 255 -9.13 -19.60 -10.53
CA ALA A 255 -8.58 -20.65 -11.39
C ALA A 255 -7.33 -21.30 -10.79
#